data_AF-A0A414BVX5-F1
#
_entry.id   AF-A0A414BVX5-F1
#
_cell.length_a   1.000
_cell.length_b   1.000
_cell.length_c   1.000
_cell.angle_alpha   90.00
_cell.angle_beta   90.00
_cell.angle_gamma   90.00
#
_symmetry.space_group_name_H-M   'P 1'
#
loop_
_entity.id
_entity.type
_entity.pdbx_description
1 polymer ?
#
loop_
_entity_poly.entity_id
_entity_poly.type
_entity_poly.pdbx_seq_one_letter_code
_entity_poly.pdbx_strand_id
1 'polypeptide(L)'
;MPPVLNGSFDSSVKKEGTLYVPKGSYNNYWLADKWGDFINIIETDIPTSNEIVSHSNEYEIQTISNGILVCTNKPINVSIYNIHGQILVNKTISGGKVINLPKGIYIVSADNKTHKIIIK
;
A
#
# COMPACT_ATOMS: atom_id res chain seq x y z
N MET A 1 0.98 19.82 9.49
CA MET A 1 0.24 20.54 10.57
C MET A 1 -0.76 19.55 11.17
N PRO A 2 -0.83 19.41 12.51
CA PRO A 2 -1.75 18.49 13.16
C PRO A 2 -3.21 18.88 12.93
N PRO A 3 -4.15 17.91 12.92
CA PRO A 3 -5.57 18.21 12.81
C PRO A 3 -6.13 18.81 14.10
N VAL A 4 -7.13 19.68 14.01
CA VAL A 4 -7.78 20.26 15.20
C VAL A 4 -8.74 19.25 15.81
N LEU A 5 -8.65 19.02 17.12
CA LEU A 5 -9.53 18.12 17.86
C LEU A 5 -10.67 18.88 18.55
N ASN A 6 -11.92 18.43 18.35
CA ASN A 6 -13.11 18.95 19.05
C ASN A 6 -13.34 18.31 20.43
N GLY A 7 -12.49 17.37 20.83
CA GLY A 7 -12.52 16.69 22.14
C GLY A 7 -11.12 16.56 22.71
N SER A 8 -10.94 15.71 23.73
CA SER A 8 -9.63 15.35 24.29
C SER A 8 -9.59 13.84 24.51
N PHE A 9 -8.39 13.27 24.43
CA PHE A 9 -8.14 11.92 24.91
C PHE A 9 -8.16 11.88 26.44
N ASP A 10 -8.48 10.71 26.97
CA ASP A 10 -8.38 10.43 28.41
C ASP A 10 -6.94 10.53 28.88
N SER A 11 -6.75 10.86 30.17
CA SER A 11 -5.41 11.04 30.76
C SER A 11 -4.57 9.76 30.73
N SER A 12 -5.20 8.58 30.83
CA SER A 12 -4.51 7.28 30.72
C SER A 12 -3.94 7.09 29.31
N VAL A 13 -4.72 7.40 28.27
CA VAL A 13 -4.31 7.29 26.86
C VAL A 13 -3.15 8.24 26.55
N LYS A 14 -3.17 9.46 27.09
CA LYS A 14 -2.08 10.44 26.92
C LYS A 14 -0.77 9.98 27.59
N LYS A 15 -0.87 9.26 28.71
CA LYS A 15 0.26 8.81 29.52
C LYS A 15 0.87 7.50 29.02
N GLU A 16 0.04 6.54 28.64
CA GLU A 16 0.44 5.17 28.31
C GLU A 16 0.46 4.92 26.79
N GLY A 17 -0.32 5.69 26.03
CA GLY A 17 -0.39 5.58 24.57
C GLY A 17 0.82 6.20 23.88
N THR A 18 1.10 5.70 22.67
CA THR A 18 2.13 6.25 21.78
C THR A 18 1.46 6.96 20.61
N LEU A 19 1.76 8.24 20.44
CA LEU A 19 1.33 9.03 19.29
C LEU A 19 2.36 8.92 18.16
N TYR A 20 2.01 8.18 17.10
CA TYR A 20 2.84 8.11 15.90
C TYR A 20 2.53 9.27 14.96
N VAL A 21 3.56 10.01 14.53
CA VAL A 21 3.43 11.19 13.67
C VAL A 21 4.36 11.10 12.46
N PRO A 22 4.08 11.81 11.35
CA PRO A 22 4.99 11.85 10.20
C PRO A 22 6.41 12.29 10.58
N LYS A 23 7.41 11.78 9.87
CA LYS A 23 8.81 12.22 10.05
C LYS A 23 8.99 13.73 9.79
N GLY A 24 9.80 14.37 10.62
CA GLY A 24 10.03 15.82 10.60
C GLY A 24 8.84 16.66 11.10
N SER A 25 7.83 16.04 11.70
CA SER A 25 6.62 16.74 12.19
C SER A 25 6.50 16.80 13.71
N TYR A 26 7.43 16.22 14.48
CA TYR A 26 7.41 16.15 15.95
C TYR A 26 7.08 17.50 16.58
N ASN A 27 7.85 18.55 16.26
CA ASN A 27 7.65 19.87 16.85
C ASN A 27 6.26 20.44 16.57
N ASN A 28 5.69 20.16 15.39
CA ASN A 28 4.36 20.63 15.07
C ASN A 28 3.29 19.95 15.94
N TYR A 29 3.44 18.65 16.23
CA TYR A 29 2.54 17.90 17.10
C TYR A 29 2.77 18.22 18.58
N TRP A 30 4.02 18.39 19.00
CA TRP A 30 4.39 18.77 20.37
C TRP A 30 3.82 20.14 20.77
N LEU A 31 3.86 21.12 19.86
CA LEU A 31 3.35 22.47 20.12
C LEU A 31 1.82 22.59 19.91
N ALA A 32 1.18 21.58 19.32
CA ALA A 32 -0.23 21.63 19.01
C ALA A 32 -1.09 21.29 20.22
N ASP A 33 -2.16 22.07 20.40
CA ASP A 33 -3.16 21.87 21.44
C ASP A 33 -3.65 20.42 21.43
N LYS A 34 -3.64 19.79 22.62
CA LYS A 34 -4.04 18.38 22.90
C LYS A 34 -3.13 17.29 22.32
N TRP A 35 -2.38 17.55 21.26
CA TRP A 35 -1.43 16.59 20.68
C TRP A 35 -0.12 16.53 21.48
N GLY A 36 0.34 17.68 22.00
CA GLY A 36 1.49 17.77 22.88
C GLY A 36 1.29 17.11 24.25
N ASP A 37 0.06 16.74 24.60
CA ASP A 37 -0.25 16.09 25.89
C ASP A 37 0.20 14.62 25.96
N PHE A 38 0.51 14.00 24.80
CA PHE A 38 1.03 12.64 24.76
C PHE A 38 2.47 12.60 25.26
N ILE A 39 2.74 11.74 26.26
CA ILE A 39 4.10 11.59 26.80
C ILE A 39 5.04 10.98 25.76
N ASN A 40 4.53 10.03 24.97
CA ASN A 40 5.33 9.35 23.96
C ASN A 40 4.86 9.73 22.55
N ILE A 41 5.60 10.63 21.90
CA ILE A 41 5.40 11.00 20.50
C ILE A 41 6.57 10.44 19.69
N ILE A 42 6.28 9.56 18.75
CA ILE A 42 7.29 8.91 17.91
C ILE A 42 7.07 9.34 16.46
N GLU A 43 8.07 10.00 15.90
CA GLU A 43 8.13 10.20 14.46
C GLU A 43 8.34 8.87 13.77
N THR A 44 7.58 8.63 12.72
CA THR A 44 7.73 7.41 11.97
C THR A 44 7.54 7.62 10.48
N ASP A 45 8.40 6.93 9.73
CA ASP A 45 8.23 6.69 8.31
C ASP A 45 7.34 5.45 8.09
N ILE A 46 6.45 5.07 9.05
CA ILE A 46 5.55 3.93 8.82
C ILE A 46 4.86 4.19 7.49
N PRO A 47 5.06 3.31 6.52
CA PRO A 47 4.37 3.44 5.28
C PRO A 47 2.89 3.22 5.44
N THR A 48 2.13 4.16 4.91
CA THR A 48 0.74 3.90 4.59
C THR A 48 0.68 2.95 3.39
N SER A 49 0.58 1.63 3.60
CA SER A 49 0.21 0.59 2.61
C SER A 49 0.72 0.75 1.15
N ASN A 50 1.81 1.47 0.92
CA ASN A 50 2.29 1.89 -0.39
C ASN A 50 3.83 1.81 -0.47
N GLU A 51 4.47 0.96 0.34
CA GLU A 51 5.86 0.64 0.05
C GLU A 51 5.94 -0.35 -1.07
N ILE A 52 6.76 -0.01 -2.06
CA ILE A 52 7.48 -0.99 -2.82
C ILE A 52 8.48 -1.60 -1.85
N VAL A 53 8.11 -2.68 -1.18
CA VAL A 53 9.07 -3.49 -0.46
C VAL A 53 9.99 -4.07 -1.53
N SER A 54 11.20 -3.52 -1.67
CA SER A 54 12.22 -3.99 -2.58
C SER A 54 12.78 -5.32 -2.10
N HIS A 55 11.94 -6.35 -2.11
CA HIS A 55 12.39 -7.70 -2.28
C HIS A 55 12.86 -7.81 -3.73
N SER A 56 13.96 -8.50 -3.99
CA SER A 56 14.26 -9.01 -5.32
C SER A 56 13.07 -9.87 -5.75
N ASN A 57 12.07 -9.25 -6.40
CA ASN A 57 10.82 -9.92 -6.62
C ASN A 57 11.08 -11.08 -7.60
N GLU A 58 10.60 -12.28 -7.25
CA GLU A 58 10.69 -13.46 -8.12
C GLU A 58 9.95 -13.24 -9.45
N TYR A 59 9.08 -12.22 -9.48
CA TYR A 59 8.40 -11.75 -10.66
C TYR A 59 8.24 -10.22 -10.69
N GLU A 60 7.97 -9.68 -11.88
CA GLU A 60 7.69 -8.28 -12.13
C GLU A 60 6.41 -8.14 -12.95
N ILE A 61 5.60 -7.12 -12.65
CA ILE A 61 4.38 -6.79 -13.39
C ILE A 61 4.50 -5.35 -13.88
N GLN A 62 4.46 -5.17 -15.20
CA GLN A 62 4.50 -3.86 -15.85
C GLN A 62 3.20 -3.61 -16.62
N THR A 63 2.66 -2.40 -16.52
CA THR A 63 1.55 -1.98 -17.39
C THR A 63 2.06 -1.59 -18.77
N ILE A 64 1.42 -2.10 -19.80
CA ILE A 64 1.65 -1.74 -21.20
C ILE A 64 0.38 -1.17 -21.82
N SER A 65 0.44 -0.63 -23.04
CA SER A 65 -0.67 0.07 -23.70
C SER A 65 -1.96 -0.73 -23.84
N ASN A 66 -1.87 -2.08 -23.89
CA ASN A 66 -3.03 -2.95 -24.09
C ASN A 66 -3.15 -4.05 -23.02
N GLY A 67 -2.58 -3.83 -21.83
CA GLY A 67 -2.67 -4.79 -20.71
C GLY A 67 -1.42 -4.81 -19.84
N ILE A 68 -0.94 -6.00 -19.50
CA ILE A 68 0.25 -6.17 -18.64
C ILE A 68 1.28 -7.12 -19.23
N LEU A 69 2.54 -6.87 -18.89
CA LEU A 69 3.65 -7.80 -19.03
C LEU A 69 3.97 -8.38 -17.64
N VAL A 70 3.93 -9.70 -17.52
CA VAL A 70 4.38 -10.42 -16.32
C VAL A 70 5.67 -11.14 -16.66
N CYS A 71 6.75 -10.84 -15.94
CA CYS A 71 8.04 -11.51 -16.07
C CYS A 71 8.32 -12.29 -14.78
N THR A 72 8.68 -13.57 -14.87
CA THR A 72 8.98 -14.39 -13.70
C THR A 72 10.13 -15.37 -13.98
N ASN A 73 10.93 -15.67 -12.97
CA ASN A 73 12.02 -16.66 -13.04
C ASN A 73 11.56 -18.10 -12.74
N LYS A 74 10.35 -18.28 -12.21
CA LYS A 74 9.73 -19.59 -11.93
C LYS A 74 8.23 -19.58 -12.27
N PRO A 75 7.58 -20.74 -12.44
CA PRO A 75 6.14 -20.79 -12.65
C PRO A 75 5.39 -20.20 -11.44
N ILE A 76 4.51 -19.21 -11.67
CA ILE A 76 3.67 -18.58 -10.63
C ILE A 76 2.21 -18.58 -11.04
N ASN A 77 1.29 -18.64 -10.07
CA ASN A 77 -0.13 -18.52 -10.35
C ASN A 77 -0.54 -17.04 -10.37
N VAL A 78 -1.12 -16.60 -11.49
CA VAL A 78 -1.60 -15.24 -11.69
C VAL A 78 -3.11 -15.24 -11.86
N SER A 79 -3.79 -14.51 -10.99
CA SER A 79 -5.22 -14.24 -11.07
C SER A 79 -5.47 -12.75 -11.28
N ILE A 80 -6.32 -12.39 -12.24
CA ILE A 80 -6.67 -11.00 -12.55
C ILE A 80 -8.16 -10.81 -12.38
N TYR A 81 -8.53 -9.80 -11.60
CA TYR A 81 -9.91 -9.47 -11.30
C TYR A 81 -10.27 -8.08 -11.83
N ASN A 82 -11.51 -7.92 -12.31
CA ASN A 82 -12.06 -6.61 -12.60
C ASN A 82 -12.60 -5.93 -11.33
N ILE A 83 -13.09 -4.69 -11.46
CA ILE A 83 -13.65 -3.91 -10.34
C ILE A 83 -14.92 -4.51 -9.73
N HIS A 84 -15.60 -5.42 -10.44
CA HIS A 84 -16.75 -6.15 -9.92
C HIS A 84 -16.34 -7.41 -9.14
N GLY A 85 -15.03 -7.66 -8.96
CA GLY A 85 -14.51 -8.85 -8.29
C GLY A 85 -14.57 -10.11 -9.15
N GLN A 86 -14.91 -10.02 -10.43
CA GLN A 86 -14.96 -11.17 -11.33
C GLN A 86 -13.56 -11.53 -11.81
N ILE A 87 -13.26 -12.83 -11.86
CA ILE A 87 -11.99 -13.33 -12.38
C ILE A 87 -11.99 -13.32 -13.91
N LEU A 88 -11.02 -12.63 -14.50
CA LEU A 88 -10.81 -12.56 -15.95
C LEU A 88 -9.73 -13.54 -16.41
N VAL A 89 -8.70 -13.72 -15.58
CA VAL A 89 -7.57 -14.61 -15.84
C VAL A 89 -7.27 -15.38 -14.57
N ASN A 90 -7.01 -16.69 -14.70
CA ASN A 90 -6.44 -17.53 -13.66
C ASN A 90 -5.55 -18.57 -14.34
N LYS A 91 -4.23 -18.35 -14.35
CA LYS A 91 -3.27 -19.20 -15.08
C LYS A 91 -1.93 -19.24 -14.37
N THR A 92 -1.23 -20.36 -14.53
CA THR A 92 0.19 -20.46 -14.22
C THR A 92 1.00 -19.81 -15.35
N ILE A 93 1.94 -18.91 -15.01
CA ILE A 93 2.79 -18.18 -15.95
C ILE A 93 4.25 -18.48 -15.64
N SER A 94 5.05 -18.70 -16.69
CA SER A 94 6.50 -18.89 -16.62
C SER A 94 7.18 -17.96 -17.63
N GLY A 95 8.35 -17.42 -17.30
CA GLY A 95 9.07 -16.48 -18.17
C GLY A 95 8.35 -15.14 -18.35
N GLY A 96 8.47 -14.53 -19.53
CA GLY A 96 7.79 -13.28 -19.89
C GLY A 96 6.49 -13.53 -20.64
N LYS A 97 5.36 -13.02 -20.14
CA LYS A 97 4.06 -13.16 -20.79
C LYS A 97 3.26 -11.87 -20.80
N VAL A 98 2.74 -11.53 -21.99
CA VAL A 98 1.77 -10.45 -22.16
C VAL A 98 0.35 -10.97 -21.96
N ILE A 99 -0.44 -10.23 -21.19
CA ILE A 99 -1.87 -10.47 -20.97
C ILE A 99 -2.62 -9.22 -21.43
N ASN A 100 -3.41 -9.36 -22.49
CA ASN A 100 -4.20 -8.26 -23.03
C ASN A 100 -5.39 -7.96 -22.11
N LEU A 101 -5.53 -6.70 -21.73
CA LEU A 101 -6.63 -6.20 -20.91
C LEU A 101 -7.11 -4.86 -21.47
N PRO A 102 -8.43 -4.63 -21.58
CA PRO A 102 -8.97 -3.31 -21.89
C PRO A 102 -8.53 -2.24 -20.89
N LYS A 103 -8.77 -0.98 -21.25
CA LYS A 103 -8.60 0.15 -20.32
C LYS A 103 -9.49 -0.03 -19.10
N GLY A 104 -8.94 0.22 -17.92
CA GLY A 104 -9.65 0.01 -16.67
C GLY A 104 -8.76 -0.23 -15.48
N ILE A 105 -9.40 -0.54 -14.35
CA ILE A 105 -8.73 -0.87 -13.08
C ILE A 105 -8.84 -2.37 -12.86
N TYR A 106 -7.73 -2.98 -12.47
CA TYR A 106 -7.67 -4.41 -12.18
C TYR A 106 -6.92 -4.67 -10.88
N ILE A 107 -7.26 -5.80 -10.27
CA ILE A 107 -6.50 -6.40 -9.18
C ILE A 107 -5.77 -7.61 -9.73
N VAL A 108 -4.44 -7.63 -9.61
CA VAL A 108 -3.59 -8.76 -10.04
C VAL A 108 -3.01 -9.43 -8.81
N SER A 109 -3.46 -10.64 -8.53
CA SER A 109 -2.88 -11.52 -7.52
C SER A 109 -1.83 -12.41 -8.19
N ALA A 110 -0.61 -12.37 -7.69
CA ALA A 110 0.49 -13.22 -8.13
C ALA A 110 1.23 -13.74 -6.89
N ASP A 111 1.21 -15.07 -6.71
CA ASP A 111 1.59 -15.74 -5.45
C ASP A 111 0.92 -15.08 -4.22
N ASN A 112 1.70 -14.66 -3.23
CA ASN A 112 1.21 -14.07 -1.97
C ASN A 112 1.12 -12.53 -2.00
N LYS A 113 1.19 -11.90 -3.18
CA LYS A 113 1.06 -10.44 -3.31
C LYS A 113 -0.04 -10.06 -4.29
N THR A 114 -0.62 -8.89 -4.04
CA THR A 114 -1.71 -8.35 -4.85
C THR A 114 -1.38 -6.93 -5.27
N HIS A 115 -1.58 -6.62 -6.55
CA HIS A 115 -1.28 -5.33 -7.16
C HIS A 115 -2.55 -4.71 -7.72
N LYS A 116 -2.82 -3.46 -7.39
CA LYS A 116 -3.80 -2.65 -8.13
C LYS A 116 -3.11 -2.03 -9.33
N ILE A 117 -3.65 -2.24 -10.52
CA ILE A 117 -3.12 -1.69 -11.77
C ILE A 117 -4.18 -0.88 -12.49
N ILE A 118 -3.72 0.11 -13.27
CA ILE A 118 -4.57 0.94 -14.12
C ILE A 118 -4.02 0.86 -15.54
N ILE A 119 -4.84 0.39 -16.48
CA ILE A 119 -4.53 0.40 -17.91
C ILE A 119 -5.13 1.68 -18.50
N LYS A 120 -4.28 2.55 -19.06
CA LYS A 120 -4.63 3.89 -19.56
C LYS A 120 -5.12 3.92 -20.99
#